data_AF-A0A2K3MS73-F1
#
_entry.id   AF-A0A2K3MS73-F1
#
_cell.length_a   1.000
_cell.length_b   1.000
_cell.length_c   1.000
_cell.angle_alpha   90.00
_cell.angle_beta   90.00
_cell.angle_gamma   90.00
#
_symmetry.space_group_name_H-M   'P 1'
#
loop_
_entity.id
_entity.type
_entity.pdbx_description
1 polymer ?
#
loop_
_entity_poly.entity_id
_entity_poly.type
_entity_poly.pdbx_seq_one_letter_code
_entity_poly.pdbx_strand_id
1 'polypeptide(L)'
;MVNSEQSDQGDSIVVDDDLCYFLFFADCRGRPEFSLPKTYFGNCLASYIVAVNRCELVGKDGIVVAANGIDMRIRDFKSDAVLGSETMIVDFKELFKPGKSVVLVSGSPKLDVYGTDFGWGKPKKSDVVHHDSSGIISLSDCRDGGSGIEIGLSLERSQMANFMNIFQGQLDDICTSVACE
;
A
#
# COMPACT_ATOMS: atom_id res chain seq x y z
N MET A 1 15.28 41.02 23.12
CA MET A 1 15.43 39.60 23.48
C MET A 1 14.47 38.82 22.62
N VAL A 2 15.00 38.27 21.52
CA VAL A 2 14.29 37.35 20.64
C VAL A 2 14.55 35.95 21.16
N ASN A 3 13.51 35.13 21.19
CA ASN A 3 13.49 33.72 20.77
C ASN A 3 12.44 32.97 21.58
N SER A 4 11.40 32.47 20.91
CA SER A 4 11.27 31.03 20.71
C SER A 4 10.07 30.80 19.77
N GLU A 5 10.34 30.82 18.47
CA GLU A 5 9.49 30.10 17.52
C GLU A 5 9.92 28.62 17.60
N GLN A 6 9.05 27.77 18.14
CA GLN A 6 9.10 26.34 17.87
C GLN A 6 8.22 26.13 16.64
N SER A 7 8.88 26.00 15.49
CA SER A 7 8.28 25.49 14.26
C SER A 7 8.08 23.99 14.40
N ASP A 8 6.90 23.59 14.86
CA ASP A 8 6.43 22.21 14.72
C ASP A 8 5.64 22.14 13.40
N GLN A 9 6.38 22.09 12.30
CA GLN A 9 5.82 21.96 10.96
C GLN A 9 5.90 20.48 10.61
N GLY A 10 4.87 19.73 11.00
CA GLY A 10 4.60 18.42 10.42
C GLY A 10 4.56 18.59 8.89
N ASP A 11 5.41 17.84 8.20
CA ASP A 11 5.68 18.01 6.78
C ASP A 11 4.47 17.49 5.98
N SER A 12 3.45 18.34 5.80
CA SER A 12 2.25 18.03 5.04
C SER A 12 2.61 17.70 3.59
N ILE A 13 1.95 16.70 3.00
CA ILE A 13 2.26 16.31 1.62
C ILE A 13 1.98 17.47 0.63
N VAL A 14 2.94 17.77 -0.24
CA VAL A 14 2.71 18.65 -1.39
C VAL A 14 2.16 17.80 -2.53
N VAL A 15 0.89 17.99 -2.87
CA VAL A 15 0.20 17.16 -3.88
C VAL A 15 0.32 17.77 -5.27
N ASP A 16 1.07 17.10 -6.14
CA ASP A 16 1.28 17.42 -7.56
C ASP A 16 0.55 16.41 -8.47
N ASP A 17 0.10 16.85 -9.66
CA ASP A 17 -0.55 16.03 -10.69
C ASP A 17 0.46 15.15 -11.47
N ASP A 18 1.73 15.54 -11.47
CA ASP A 18 2.85 14.77 -12.05
C ASP A 18 3.29 13.61 -11.14
N LEU A 19 2.75 13.52 -9.92
CA LEU A 19 3.05 12.46 -8.95
C LEU A 19 2.00 11.34 -9.00
N CYS A 20 2.49 10.12 -8.82
CA CYS A 20 1.69 8.94 -8.53
C CYS A 20 1.85 8.59 -7.05
N TYR A 21 0.72 8.34 -6.38
CA TYR A 21 0.68 8.04 -4.96
C TYR A 21 0.32 6.59 -4.70
N PHE A 22 1.02 5.98 -3.75
CA PHE A 22 0.75 4.63 -3.27
C PHE A 22 0.54 4.68 -1.76
N LEU A 23 -0.68 4.38 -1.33
CA LEU A 23 -1.12 4.45 0.06
C LEU A 23 -1.30 3.03 0.62
N PHE A 24 -0.73 2.76 1.78
CA PHE A 24 -0.94 1.50 2.49
C PHE A 24 -1.02 1.70 4.00
N PHE A 25 -1.53 0.69 4.70
CA PHE A 25 -1.68 0.71 6.16
C PHE A 25 -0.73 -0.30 6.83
N ALA A 26 -0.29 0.02 8.04
CA ALA A 26 0.49 -0.87 8.89
C ALA A 26 -0.24 -1.14 10.21
N ASP A 27 -0.19 -2.39 10.69
CA ASP A 27 -0.72 -2.77 12.00
C ASP A 27 0.21 -2.31 13.13
N CYS A 28 -0.30 -1.43 13.99
CA CYS A 28 0.46 -0.84 15.09
C CYS A 28 0.34 -1.64 16.40
N ARG A 29 -0.42 -2.73 16.48
CA ARG A 29 -0.63 -3.46 17.75
C ARG A 29 0.64 -4.05 18.37
N GLY A 30 1.63 -4.38 17.54
CA GLY A 30 2.91 -4.95 18.00
C GLY A 30 4.00 -3.91 18.29
N ARG A 31 3.66 -2.61 18.24
CA ARG A 31 4.61 -1.51 18.27
C ARG A 31 4.85 -1.00 19.69
N PRO A 32 6.10 -0.78 20.13
CA PRO A 32 6.42 -0.30 21.49
C PRO A 32 5.74 1.01 21.88
N GLU A 33 5.46 1.87 20.89
CA GLU A 33 4.76 3.14 21.02
C GLU A 33 3.32 2.96 21.52
N PHE A 34 2.74 1.76 21.33
CA PHE A 34 1.37 1.43 21.71
C PHE A 34 1.33 0.33 22.76
N SER A 35 0.99 0.67 24.00
CA SER A 35 0.78 -0.31 25.08
C SER A 35 -0.62 -0.93 24.99
N LEU A 36 -0.86 -1.78 24.00
CA LEU A 36 -2.15 -2.41 23.77
C LEU A 36 -2.24 -3.83 24.36
N PRO A 37 -3.40 -4.20 24.94
CA PRO A 37 -3.63 -5.59 25.33
C PRO A 37 -3.75 -6.48 24.09
N LYS A 38 -3.35 -7.75 24.20
CA LYS A 38 -3.51 -8.73 23.11
C LYS A 38 -4.97 -8.92 22.66
N THR A 39 -5.92 -8.57 23.51
CA THR A 39 -7.37 -8.64 23.26
C THR A 39 -7.94 -7.32 22.74
N TYR A 40 -7.10 -6.34 22.38
CA TYR A 40 -7.57 -5.05 21.88
C TYR A 40 -8.47 -5.23 20.65
N PHE A 41 -9.70 -4.74 20.77
CA PHE A 41 -10.71 -4.77 19.73
C PHE A 41 -11.02 -3.33 19.31
N GLY A 42 -10.51 -2.94 18.14
CA GLY A 42 -10.59 -1.58 17.61
C GLY A 42 -9.55 -1.35 16.51
N ASN A 43 -9.48 -0.14 15.97
CA ASN A 43 -8.50 0.24 14.96
C ASN A 43 -7.18 0.66 15.60
N CYS A 44 -6.07 0.11 15.11
CA CYS A 44 -4.72 0.53 15.47
C CYS A 44 -3.85 0.41 14.22
N LEU A 45 -4.04 1.37 13.31
CA LEU A 45 -3.38 1.40 12.01
C LEU A 45 -2.68 2.74 11.83
N ALA A 46 -1.47 2.71 11.28
CA ALA A 46 -0.80 3.87 10.71
C ALA A 46 -0.93 3.81 9.18
N SER A 47 -0.99 4.97 8.53
CA SER A 47 -1.05 5.06 7.07
C SER A 47 0.23 5.65 6.52
N TYR A 48 0.69 5.14 5.37
CA TYR A 48 1.91 5.58 4.72
C TYR A 48 1.66 5.90 3.27
N ILE A 49 2.13 7.08 2.87
CA ILE A 49 1.98 7.60 1.51
C ILE A 49 3.36 7.62 0.85
N VAL A 50 3.48 6.89 -0.25
CA VAL A 50 4.61 6.99 -1.17
C VAL A 50 4.20 7.90 -2.31
N ALA A 51 5.06 8.85 -2.67
CA ALA A 51 4.87 9.71 -3.83
C ALA A 51 6.07 9.54 -4.76
N VAL A 52 5.80 9.26 -6.04
CA VAL A 52 6.83 9.05 -7.08
C VAL A 52 6.45 9.84 -8.31
N ASN A 53 7.44 10.46 -8.99
CA ASN A 53 7.20 11.11 -10.26
C ASN A 53 6.72 10.09 -11.32
N ARG A 54 5.66 10.44 -12.06
CA ARG A 54 5.07 9.56 -13.07
C ARG A 54 6.10 9.11 -14.11
N CYS A 55 6.94 10.02 -14.61
CA CYS A 55 7.93 9.72 -15.64
C CYS A 55 9.01 8.75 -15.15
N GLU A 56 9.37 8.82 -13.86
CA GLU A 56 10.30 7.88 -13.24
C GLU A 56 9.63 6.52 -13.03
N LEU A 57 8.38 6.52 -12.56
CA LEU A 57 7.63 5.29 -12.28
C LEU A 57 7.35 4.46 -13.55
N VAL A 58 7.06 5.10 -14.68
CA VAL A 58 6.86 4.42 -15.98
C VAL A 58 8.17 4.23 -16.75
N GLY A 59 9.28 4.74 -16.22
CA GLY A 59 10.60 4.61 -16.81
C GLY A 59 11.18 3.21 -16.64
N LYS A 60 12.38 3.02 -17.21
CA LYS A 60 13.09 1.72 -17.21
C LYS A 60 13.29 1.13 -15.82
N ASP A 61 13.61 1.98 -14.83
CA ASP A 61 13.90 1.56 -13.46
C ASP A 61 12.69 1.74 -12.51
N GLY A 62 11.49 1.86 -13.08
CA GLY A 62 10.27 2.22 -12.34
C GLY A 62 9.95 1.31 -11.15
N ILE A 63 10.17 -0.01 -11.29
CA ILE A 63 9.99 -0.98 -10.19
C ILE A 63 10.94 -0.68 -9.03
N VAL A 64 12.21 -0.35 -9.32
CA VAL A 64 13.22 -0.04 -8.30
C VAL A 64 12.87 1.27 -7.60
N VAL A 65 12.42 2.28 -8.35
CA VAL A 65 11.97 3.56 -7.78
C VAL A 65 10.78 3.34 -6.83
N ALA A 66 9.78 2.57 -7.25
CA ALA A 66 8.63 2.23 -6.41
C ALA A 66 9.04 1.46 -5.15
N ALA A 67 9.89 0.44 -5.30
CA ALA A 67 10.38 -0.37 -4.18
C ALA A 67 11.15 0.46 -3.15
N ASN A 68 12.01 1.38 -3.60
CA ASN A 68 12.75 2.27 -2.71
C ASN A 68 11.83 3.23 -1.95
N GLY A 69 10.81 3.78 -2.62
CA GLY A 69 9.81 4.62 -1.97
C GLY A 69 9.01 3.88 -0.89
N ILE A 70 8.62 2.62 -1.17
CA ILE A 70 7.94 1.76 -0.20
C ILE A 70 8.88 1.39 0.96
N ASP A 71 10.12 1.00 0.69
CA ASP A 71 11.11 0.65 1.73
C ASP A 71 11.38 1.82 2.67
N MET A 72 11.49 3.03 2.14
CA MET A 72 11.63 4.26 2.94
C MET A 72 10.48 4.39 3.95
N ARG A 73 9.22 4.26 3.50
CA ARG A 73 8.06 4.35 4.41
C ARG A 73 7.97 3.18 5.39
N ILE A 74 8.44 1.99 5.02
CA ILE A 74 8.55 0.87 5.94
C ILE A 74 9.61 1.15 7.02
N ARG A 75 10.73 1.81 6.69
CA ARG A 75 11.74 2.22 7.66
C ARG A 75 11.18 3.27 8.62
N ASP A 76 10.46 4.27 8.09
CA ASP A 76 9.76 5.28 8.89
C ASP A 76 8.85 4.62 9.94
N PHE A 77 7.98 3.69 9.51
CA PHE A 77 7.12 2.91 10.42
C PHE A 77 7.91 2.12 11.48
N LYS A 78 9.06 1.55 11.09
CA LYS A 78 9.89 0.78 12.01
C LYS A 78 10.56 1.66 13.06
N SER A 79 10.94 2.89 12.70
CA SER A 79 11.54 3.86 13.63
C SER A 79 10.50 4.50 14.54
N ASP A 80 9.36 4.92 13.99
CA ASP A 80 8.29 5.57 14.71
C ASP A 80 6.94 5.29 14.00
N ALA A 81 6.12 4.47 14.65
CA ALA A 81 4.82 4.08 14.11
C ALA A 81 3.76 5.19 14.13
N VAL A 82 3.98 6.31 14.85
CA VAL A 82 3.06 7.46 14.85
C VAL A 82 3.50 8.60 13.93
N LEU A 83 4.64 8.46 13.25
CA LEU A 83 5.18 9.48 12.34
C LEU A 83 4.15 9.87 11.26
N GLY A 84 3.82 11.16 11.17
CA GLY A 84 2.88 11.71 10.18
C GLY A 84 1.41 11.41 10.46
N SER A 85 1.08 10.84 11.62
CA SER A 85 -0.32 10.55 11.98
C SER A 85 -1.16 11.81 12.21
N GLU A 86 -0.50 12.92 12.58
CA GLU A 86 -1.12 14.22 12.85
C GLU A 86 -1.67 14.90 11.58
N THR A 87 -1.09 14.66 10.41
CA THR A 87 -1.52 15.23 9.14
C THR A 87 -2.44 14.31 8.34
N MET A 88 -2.60 13.04 8.76
CA MET A 88 -3.30 11.98 8.01
C MET A 88 -4.65 12.43 7.41
N ILE A 89 -5.49 13.10 8.19
CA ILE A 89 -6.83 13.53 7.74
C ILE A 89 -6.71 14.58 6.61
N VAL A 90 -5.76 15.50 6.72
CA VAL A 90 -5.52 16.54 5.72
C VAL A 90 -4.94 15.92 4.46
N ASP A 91 -3.95 15.05 4.60
CA ASP A 91 -3.30 14.36 3.50
C ASP A 91 -4.31 13.52 2.68
N PHE A 92 -5.20 12.79 3.36
CA PHE A 92 -6.25 12.02 2.70
C PHE A 92 -7.23 12.91 1.94
N LYS A 93 -7.65 14.03 2.53
CA LYS A 93 -8.54 14.99 1.85
C LYS A 93 -7.92 15.54 0.58
N GLU A 94 -6.62 15.77 0.56
CA GLU A 94 -5.91 16.27 -0.61
C GLU A 94 -5.70 15.18 -1.67
N LEU A 95 -5.32 13.96 -1.26
CA LEU A 95 -5.10 12.82 -2.17
C LEU A 95 -6.37 12.37 -2.88
N PHE A 96 -7.51 12.38 -2.20
CA PHE A 96 -8.77 11.91 -2.78
C PHE A 96 -9.54 12.99 -3.57
N LYS A 97 -8.89 14.14 -3.86
CA LYS A 97 -9.45 15.11 -4.82
C LYS A 97 -9.46 14.50 -6.24
N PRO A 98 -10.42 14.88 -7.09
CA PRO A 98 -10.44 14.47 -8.48
C PRO A 98 -9.14 14.81 -9.22
N GLY A 99 -8.74 13.96 -10.16
CA GLY A 99 -7.55 14.17 -11.00
C GLY A 99 -6.25 13.61 -10.42
N LYS A 100 -6.26 13.14 -9.16
CA LYS A 100 -5.08 12.55 -8.52
C LYS A 100 -4.91 11.07 -8.88
N SER A 101 -3.65 10.67 -9.09
CA SER A 101 -3.28 9.29 -9.41
C SER A 101 -2.92 8.53 -8.15
N VAL A 102 -3.92 7.95 -7.48
CA VAL A 102 -3.76 7.27 -6.19
C VAL A 102 -4.11 5.79 -6.31
N VAL A 103 -3.22 4.95 -5.76
CA VAL A 103 -3.50 3.53 -5.51
C VAL A 103 -3.49 3.31 -3.99
N LEU A 104 -4.60 2.79 -3.46
CA LEU A 104 -4.76 2.40 -2.07
C LEU A 104 -4.71 0.87 -1.94
N VAL A 105 -3.90 0.39 -1.00
CA VAL A 105 -3.84 -1.02 -0.63
C VAL A 105 -4.82 -1.32 0.49
N SER A 106 -5.66 -2.32 0.25
CA SER A 106 -6.54 -2.93 1.25
C SER A 106 -6.08 -4.36 1.57
N GLY A 107 -6.35 -4.80 2.79
CA GLY A 107 -5.97 -6.14 3.24
C GLY A 107 -4.47 -6.30 3.54
N SER A 108 -4.10 -7.52 3.91
CA SER A 108 -2.71 -7.92 4.13
C SER A 108 -2.61 -9.44 4.00
N PRO A 109 -1.52 -9.97 3.41
CA PRO A 109 -1.26 -11.41 3.41
C PRO A 109 -1.14 -12.02 4.81
N LYS A 110 -0.95 -11.20 5.85
CA LYS A 110 -0.88 -11.64 7.25
C LYS A 110 -2.24 -11.85 7.91
N LEU A 111 -3.35 -11.52 7.24
CA LEU A 111 -4.69 -11.74 7.78
C LEU A 111 -5.15 -13.20 7.68
N ASP A 112 -4.42 -14.05 6.94
CA ASP A 112 -4.66 -15.50 6.83
C ASP A 112 -6.12 -15.84 6.51
N VAL A 113 -6.64 -15.20 5.45
CA VAL A 113 -8.06 -15.30 5.10
C VAL A 113 -8.42 -16.73 4.71
N TYR A 114 -7.53 -17.43 4.00
CA TYR A 114 -7.72 -18.84 3.65
C TYR A 114 -7.44 -19.80 4.82
N GLY A 115 -6.97 -19.30 5.97
CA GLY A 115 -6.93 -20.04 7.24
C GLY A 115 -8.30 -20.23 7.89
N THR A 116 -9.33 -19.49 7.46
CA THR A 116 -10.70 -19.60 7.97
C THR A 116 -11.31 -20.96 7.63
N ASP A 117 -11.87 -21.68 8.59
CA ASP A 117 -12.63 -22.92 8.37
C ASP A 117 -13.86 -22.97 9.27
N PHE A 118 -15.04 -23.00 8.66
CA PHE A 118 -16.33 -23.09 9.36
C PHE A 118 -16.80 -24.54 9.59
N GLY A 119 -15.99 -25.54 9.23
CA GLY A 119 -16.29 -26.97 9.33
C GLY A 119 -16.49 -27.68 7.99
N TRP A 120 -16.33 -26.98 6.87
CA TRP A 120 -16.44 -27.54 5.51
C TRP A 120 -15.16 -27.38 4.69
N GLY A 121 -14.05 -27.02 5.36
CA GLY A 121 -12.77 -26.74 4.74
C GLY A 121 -12.59 -25.26 4.41
N LYS A 122 -11.38 -24.95 3.98
CA LYS A 122 -10.92 -23.60 3.62
C LYS A 122 -11.71 -22.99 2.46
N PRO A 123 -11.82 -21.64 2.38
CA PRO A 123 -12.44 -20.95 1.26
C PRO A 123 -11.86 -21.39 -0.08
N LYS A 124 -12.71 -21.47 -1.11
CA LYS A 124 -12.27 -21.67 -2.50
C LYS A 124 -11.70 -20.40 -3.11
N LYS A 125 -12.28 -19.25 -2.75
CA LYS A 125 -11.85 -17.92 -3.16
C LYS A 125 -12.27 -16.93 -2.07
N SER A 126 -11.44 -15.93 -1.85
CA SER A 126 -11.79 -14.73 -1.08
C SER A 126 -11.59 -13.50 -1.96
N ASP A 127 -12.54 -12.58 -1.88
CA ASP A 127 -12.52 -11.32 -2.63
C ASP A 127 -12.95 -10.19 -1.71
N VAL A 128 -12.25 -9.07 -1.85
CA VAL A 128 -12.61 -7.80 -1.23
C VAL A 128 -13.48 -7.05 -2.24
N VAL A 129 -14.72 -6.73 -1.89
CA VAL A 129 -15.72 -6.22 -2.85
C VAL A 129 -15.95 -4.70 -2.79
N HIS A 130 -15.33 -4.00 -1.85
CA HIS A 130 -15.53 -2.55 -1.66
C HIS A 130 -14.86 -1.66 -2.73
N HIS A 131 -14.50 -2.24 -3.89
CA HIS A 131 -13.81 -1.56 -4.98
C HIS A 131 -14.84 -0.93 -5.92
N ASP A 132 -15.39 0.22 -5.53
CA ASP A 132 -16.25 1.04 -6.40
C ASP A 132 -15.42 1.96 -7.34
N SER A 133 -14.10 2.02 -7.15
CA SER A 133 -13.18 2.90 -7.88
C SER A 133 -11.92 2.18 -8.34
N SER A 134 -11.38 2.62 -9.50
CA SER A 134 -10.18 2.10 -10.16
C SER A 134 -8.85 2.35 -9.41
N GLY A 135 -8.92 2.79 -8.15
CA GLY A 135 -7.78 3.19 -7.34
C GLY A 135 -7.54 2.34 -6.09
N ILE A 136 -8.27 1.23 -5.89
CA ILE A 136 -8.07 0.33 -4.75
C ILE A 136 -7.63 -1.05 -5.25
N ILE A 137 -6.55 -1.58 -4.65
CA ILE A 137 -6.12 -2.96 -4.79
C ILE A 137 -6.23 -3.69 -3.45
N SER A 138 -6.44 -5.00 -3.47
CA SER A 138 -6.44 -5.84 -2.29
C SER A 138 -5.26 -6.80 -2.31
N LEU A 139 -4.66 -7.04 -1.14
CA LEU A 139 -3.63 -8.05 -0.93
C LEU A 139 -4.13 -9.08 0.08
N SER A 140 -4.00 -10.35 -0.27
CA SER A 140 -4.29 -11.46 0.64
C SER A 140 -3.25 -12.58 0.50
N ASP A 141 -3.28 -13.50 1.45
CA ASP A 141 -2.62 -14.79 1.34
C ASP A 141 -3.17 -15.57 0.14
N CYS A 142 -2.39 -16.52 -0.34
CA CYS A 142 -2.80 -17.42 -1.41
C CYS A 142 -3.33 -18.74 -0.83
N ARG A 143 -4.44 -19.22 -1.40
CA ARG A 143 -5.12 -20.43 -0.96
C ARG A 143 -4.25 -21.68 -0.91
N ASP A 144 -3.48 -21.92 -1.98
CA ASP A 144 -2.90 -23.24 -2.26
C ASP A 144 -1.65 -23.55 -1.43
N GLY A 145 -1.31 -22.67 -0.48
CA GLY A 145 -0.15 -22.83 0.39
C GLY A 145 1.16 -22.51 -0.35
N GLY A 146 1.94 -21.59 0.19
CA GLY A 146 3.18 -21.11 -0.40
C GLY A 146 3.43 -19.66 -0.02
N SER A 147 4.55 -19.09 -0.47
CA SER A 147 4.88 -17.66 -0.28
C SER A 147 4.17 -16.75 -1.29
N GLY A 148 3.08 -17.22 -1.92
CA GLY A 148 2.33 -16.47 -2.92
C GLY A 148 1.44 -15.40 -2.29
N ILE A 149 1.17 -14.35 -3.07
CA ILE A 149 0.27 -13.25 -2.70
C ILE A 149 -0.82 -13.17 -3.77
N GLU A 150 -2.08 -13.14 -3.34
CA GLU A 150 -3.20 -12.82 -4.23
C GLU A 150 -3.40 -11.31 -4.27
N ILE A 151 -3.48 -10.75 -5.48
CA ILE A 151 -3.75 -9.32 -5.72
C ILE A 151 -5.13 -9.20 -6.37
N GLY A 152 -6.08 -8.57 -5.69
CA GLY A 152 -7.40 -8.26 -6.23
C GLY A 152 -7.49 -6.82 -6.71
N LEU A 153 -8.04 -6.60 -7.90
CA LEU A 153 -8.30 -5.27 -8.44
C LEU A 153 -9.51 -5.27 -9.38
N SER A 154 -10.13 -4.11 -9.55
CA SER A 154 -11.26 -3.90 -10.45
C SER A 154 -10.98 -2.68 -11.32
N LEU A 155 -11.00 -2.86 -12.64
CA LEU A 155 -10.74 -1.82 -13.63
C LEU A 155 -11.78 -1.89 -14.75
N GLU A 156 -11.93 -0.80 -15.49
CA GLU A 156 -12.70 -0.85 -16.73
C GLU A 156 -12.09 -1.88 -17.70
N ARG A 157 -12.93 -2.48 -18.55
CA ARG A 157 -12.52 -3.57 -19.45
C ARG A 157 -11.29 -3.21 -20.31
N SER A 158 -11.26 -2.00 -20.86
CA SER A 158 -10.14 -1.49 -21.67
C SER A 158 -8.86 -1.36 -20.84
N GLN A 159 -8.96 -0.82 -19.63
CA GLN A 159 -7.86 -0.67 -18.70
C GLN A 159 -7.33 -2.02 -18.21
N MET A 160 -8.22 -2.98 -17.91
CA MET A 160 -7.84 -4.33 -17.50
C MET A 160 -7.04 -5.05 -18.59
N ALA A 161 -7.41 -4.91 -19.87
CA ALA A 161 -6.64 -5.48 -20.97
C ALA A 161 -5.21 -4.92 -21.03
N ASN A 162 -5.06 -3.59 -20.86
CA ASN A 162 -3.75 -2.95 -20.82
C ASN A 162 -2.95 -3.40 -19.59
N PHE A 163 -3.59 -3.46 -18.41
CA PHE A 163 -2.97 -3.92 -17.18
C PHE A 163 -2.41 -5.33 -17.32
N MET A 164 -3.19 -6.29 -17.85
CA MET A 164 -2.75 -7.66 -18.04
C MET A 164 -1.53 -7.76 -18.97
N ASN A 165 -1.52 -7.00 -20.07
CA ASN A 165 -0.39 -6.98 -20.99
C ASN A 165 0.88 -6.42 -20.34
N ILE A 166 0.76 -5.32 -19.58
CA ILE A 166 1.89 -4.72 -18.86
C ILE A 166 2.39 -5.66 -17.76
N PHE A 167 1.49 -6.20 -16.95
CA PHE A 167 1.82 -7.09 -15.84
C PHE A 167 2.54 -8.35 -16.33
N GLN A 168 2.05 -9.00 -17.39
CA GLN A 168 2.70 -10.16 -17.97
C GLN A 168 4.09 -9.82 -18.52
N GLY A 169 4.22 -8.72 -19.28
CA GLY A 169 5.52 -8.30 -19.82
C GLY A 169 6.56 -8.04 -18.73
N GLN A 170 6.17 -7.36 -17.64
CA GLN A 170 7.05 -7.11 -16.50
C GLN A 170 7.47 -8.40 -15.79
N LEU A 171 6.55 -9.36 -15.62
CA LEU A 171 6.89 -10.65 -15.03
C LEU A 171 7.88 -11.44 -15.89
N ASP A 172 7.70 -11.43 -17.21
CA ASP A 172 8.58 -12.12 -18.15
C ASP A 172 9.99 -11.52 -18.11
N ASP A 173 10.11 -10.19 -18.04
CA ASP A 173 11.40 -9.48 -17.89
C ASP A 173 12.10 -9.84 -16.57
N ILE A 174 11.36 -9.96 -15.47
CA ILE A 174 11.90 -10.37 -14.17
C ILE A 174 12.35 -11.84 -14.21
N CYS A 175 11.55 -12.73 -14.80
CA CYS A 175 11.90 -14.16 -14.86
C CYS A 175 13.13 -14.42 -15.73
N THR A 176 13.26 -13.68 -16.83
CA THR A 176 14.41 -13.81 -17.73
C THR A 176 15.69 -13.22 -17.15
N SER A 177 15.61 -12.15 -16.37
CA SER A 177 16.77 -11.58 -15.68
C SER A 177 17.29 -12.49 -14.56
N VAL A 178 16.41 -13.12 -13.78
CA VAL A 178 16.80 -14.08 -12.73
C VAL A 178 17.36 -15.38 -13.30
N ALA A 179 16.94 -15.81 -14.50
CA ALA A 179 17.47 -17.01 -15.13
C ALA A 179 18.87 -16.83 -15.76
N CYS A 180 19.36 -15.59 -15.88
CA CYS A 180 20.67 -15.27 -16.44
C CYS A 180 21.78 -15.07 -15.38
N GLU A 181 21.44 -15.14 -14.09
CA GLU A 181 22.38 -15.14 -12.95
C GLU A 181 22.56 -16.56 -12.37
#